data_AF-A0A3M1D734-F1
#
_entry.id   AF-A0A3M1D734-F1
#
_cell.length_a   1.000
_cell.length_b   1.000
_cell.length_c   1.000
_cell.angle_alpha   90.00
_cell.angle_beta   90.00
_cell.angle_gamma   90.00
#
_symmetry.space_group_name_H-M   'P 1'
#
loop_
_entity.id
_entity.type
_entity.pdbx_description
1 polymer ?
#
loop_
_entity_poly.entity_id
_entity_poly.type
_entity_poly.pdbx_seq_one_letter_code
_entity_poly.pdbx_strand_id
1 'polypeptide(L)'
;RLRYKRRWTDKPEEYEAAYRANRRRCLGDRGKRLQRKRSEVCERTFAHVCDTGGSRRVWLRGLTEVKKWYLVRVMGYNLGVILRLLFGLSKPRSLTRVAGLFYFIFASVYLHMMLLFGQMGRQMRLVTPLSQDFTSCRRIRLPQIFDGQSSEKPACATGC
;
A
#
# COMPACT_ATOMS: atom_id res chain seq x y z
N ARG A 1 -10.68 23.67 -25.46
CA ARG A 1 -11.92 23.37 -26.24
C ARG A 1 -12.25 21.91 -26.03
N LEU A 2 -13.51 21.53 -25.73
CA LEU A 2 -13.86 20.10 -25.67
C LEU A 2 -13.84 19.53 -27.09
N ARG A 3 -13.21 18.36 -27.29
CA ARG A 3 -13.12 17.69 -28.59
C ARG A 3 -14.47 17.18 -29.09
N TYR A 4 -15.46 17.04 -28.19
CA TYR A 4 -16.81 16.59 -28.49
C TYR A 4 -17.86 17.38 -27.69
N LYS A 5 -19.01 17.70 -28.30
CA LYS A 5 -20.16 18.30 -27.59
C LYS A 5 -20.89 17.20 -26.81
N ARG A 6 -20.90 17.29 -25.48
CA ARG A 6 -21.62 16.33 -24.62
C ARG A 6 -23.14 16.48 -24.85
N ARG A 7 -23.82 15.35 -25.06
CA ARG A 7 -25.29 15.24 -25.11
C ARG A 7 -25.82 14.88 -23.71
N TRP A 8 -26.95 15.47 -23.32
CA TRP A 8 -27.56 15.39 -21.98
C TRP A 8 -28.98 14.81 -22.06
N THR A 9 -29.16 13.75 -22.84
CA THR A 9 -30.48 13.16 -23.11
C THR A 9 -30.80 12.01 -22.16
N ASP A 10 -29.77 11.35 -21.65
CA ASP A 10 -29.78 10.13 -20.85
C ASP A 10 -29.53 10.38 -19.36
N LYS A 11 -29.55 11.65 -18.91
CA LYS A 11 -29.16 12.06 -17.55
C LYS A 11 -30.17 13.06 -16.95
N PRO A 12 -30.35 13.09 -15.63
CA PRO A 12 -31.19 14.09 -14.97
C PRO A 12 -30.63 15.50 -15.18
N GLU A 13 -31.51 16.48 -15.31
CA GLU A 13 -31.15 17.88 -15.61
C GLU A 13 -30.20 18.50 -14.55
N GLU A 14 -30.34 18.09 -13.29
CA GLU A 14 -29.48 18.51 -12.17
C GLU A 14 -27.98 18.20 -12.42
N TYR A 15 -27.67 17.11 -13.12
CA TYR A 15 -26.28 16.73 -13.42
C TYR A 15 -25.63 17.68 -14.42
N GLU A 16 -26.41 18.20 -15.37
CA GLU A 16 -25.90 19.18 -16.32
C GLU A 16 -25.54 20.48 -15.61
N ALA A 17 -26.43 20.96 -14.73
CA ALA A 17 -26.19 22.15 -13.92
C ALA A 17 -24.94 21.98 -13.03
N ALA A 18 -24.83 20.86 -12.31
CA ALA A 18 -23.69 20.54 -11.46
C ALA A 18 -22.38 20.43 -12.26
N TYR A 19 -22.40 19.76 -13.42
CA TYR A 19 -21.24 19.65 -14.30
C TYR A 19 -20.79 21.01 -14.82
N ARG A 20 -21.71 21.84 -15.33
CA ARG A 20 -21.38 23.18 -15.84
C ARG A 20 -20.83 24.06 -14.72
N ALA A 21 -21.39 23.99 -13.51
CA ALA A 21 -20.87 24.69 -12.34
C ALA A 21 -19.47 24.22 -11.91
N ASN A 22 -19.24 22.89 -11.84
CA ASN A 22 -17.92 22.30 -11.60
C ASN A 22 -16.90 22.78 -12.64
N ARG A 23 -17.30 22.78 -13.91
CA ARG A 23 -16.44 23.21 -15.02
C ARG A 23 -16.06 24.67 -14.90
N ARG A 24 -17.01 25.56 -14.58
CA ARG A 24 -16.72 26.98 -14.29
C ARG A 24 -15.72 27.13 -13.14
N ARG A 25 -15.91 26.38 -12.03
CA ARG A 25 -15.00 26.41 -10.88
C ARG A 25 -13.60 25.90 -11.21
N CYS A 26 -13.48 24.79 -11.95
CA CYS A 26 -12.19 24.22 -12.35
C CYS A 26 -11.44 25.09 -13.36
N LEU A 27 -12.15 25.76 -14.27
CA LEU A 27 -11.53 26.62 -15.30
C LEU A 27 -11.19 28.02 -14.80
N GLY A 28 -11.85 28.50 -13.75
CA GLY A 28 -11.56 29.79 -13.13
C GLY A 28 -10.18 29.83 -12.45
N ASP A 29 -9.66 31.02 -12.23
CA ASP A 29 -8.27 31.22 -11.76
C ASP A 29 -8.02 30.64 -10.38
N ARG A 30 -9.01 30.76 -9.47
CA ARG A 30 -8.95 30.10 -8.16
C ARG A 30 -8.82 28.57 -8.29
N GLY A 31 -9.61 27.95 -9.18
CA GLY A 31 -9.56 26.51 -9.41
C GLY A 31 -8.22 26.05 -9.95
N LYS A 32 -7.71 26.75 -10.99
CA LYS A 32 -6.37 26.48 -11.54
C LYS A 32 -5.26 26.65 -10.50
N ARG A 33 -5.33 27.68 -9.66
CA ARG A 33 -4.37 27.89 -8.56
C ARG A 33 -4.38 26.74 -7.56
N LEU A 34 -5.57 26.27 -7.16
CA LEU A 34 -5.70 25.11 -6.26
C LEU A 34 -5.18 23.82 -6.91
N GLN A 35 -5.47 23.59 -8.20
CA GLN A 35 -4.96 22.44 -8.93
C GLN A 35 -3.44 22.45 -9.01
N ARG A 36 -2.82 23.61 -9.32
CA ARG A 36 -1.36 23.78 -9.31
C ARG A 36 -0.77 23.53 -7.93
N LYS A 37 -1.36 24.08 -6.87
CA LYS A 37 -0.90 23.83 -5.49
C LYS A 37 -0.98 22.35 -5.13
N ARG A 38 -2.04 21.65 -5.55
CA ARG A 38 -2.19 20.22 -5.31
C ARG A 38 -1.12 19.40 -6.03
N SER A 39 -0.84 19.70 -7.31
CA SER A 39 0.22 19.01 -8.05
C SER A 39 1.60 19.34 -7.47
N GLU A 40 1.86 20.60 -7.12
CA GLU A 40 3.13 21.05 -6.54
C GLU A 40 3.44 20.31 -5.23
N VAL A 41 2.49 20.27 -4.29
CA VAL A 41 2.70 19.56 -3.00
C VAL A 41 3.00 18.08 -3.24
N CYS A 42 2.27 17.43 -4.14
CA CYS A 42 2.56 16.05 -4.50
C CYS A 42 3.96 15.93 -5.12
N GLU A 43 4.23 16.61 -6.24
CA GLU A 43 5.48 16.49 -6.98
C GLU A 43 6.71 16.80 -6.12
N ARG A 44 6.64 17.81 -5.24
CA ARG A 44 7.74 18.18 -4.36
C ARG A 44 8.12 17.08 -3.37
N THR A 45 7.13 16.40 -2.78
CA THR A 45 7.40 15.26 -1.88
C THR A 45 8.02 14.06 -2.61
N PHE A 46 7.69 13.90 -3.89
CA PHE A 46 8.22 12.82 -4.73
C PHE A 46 9.49 13.20 -5.50
N ALA A 47 9.98 14.44 -5.42
CA ALA A 47 11.14 14.91 -6.18
C ALA A 47 12.37 14.00 -5.99
N HIS A 48 12.68 13.64 -4.75
CA HIS A 48 13.81 12.74 -4.48
C HIS A 48 13.62 11.32 -5.02
N VAL A 49 12.38 10.82 -5.04
CA VAL A 49 12.09 9.46 -5.53
C VAL A 49 12.06 9.43 -7.05
N CYS A 50 11.42 10.41 -7.68
CA CYS A 50 11.18 10.46 -9.12
C CYS A 50 12.35 11.04 -9.92
N ASP A 51 12.97 12.14 -9.45
CA ASP A 51 14.03 12.83 -10.18
C ASP A 51 15.39 12.21 -9.86
N THR A 52 15.92 12.45 -8.65
CA THR A 52 17.21 11.89 -8.22
C THR A 52 17.16 10.35 -8.17
N GLY A 53 16.03 9.81 -7.72
CA GLY A 53 15.83 8.39 -7.56
C GLY A 53 15.45 7.64 -8.84
N GLY A 54 15.33 8.33 -9.98
CA GLY A 54 15.11 7.73 -11.30
C GLY A 54 13.78 6.99 -11.46
N SER A 55 12.82 7.21 -10.57
CA SER A 55 11.58 6.40 -10.52
C SER A 55 10.51 6.83 -11.52
N ARG A 56 10.73 7.94 -12.24
CA ARG A 56 9.77 8.50 -13.20
C ARG A 56 9.41 7.56 -14.35
N ARG A 57 10.30 6.63 -14.70
CA ARG A 57 10.09 5.64 -15.76
C ARG A 57 10.19 4.24 -15.18
N VAL A 58 9.15 3.43 -15.42
CA VAL A 58 9.05 2.04 -14.96
C VAL A 58 8.47 1.21 -16.10
N TRP A 59 9.01 0.02 -16.33
CA TRP A 59 8.59 -0.88 -17.41
C TRP A 59 7.35 -1.72 -17.08
N LEU A 60 6.85 -1.60 -15.85
CA LEU A 60 5.65 -2.26 -15.37
C LEU A 60 4.40 -1.71 -16.05
N ARG A 61 3.43 -2.59 -16.31
CA ARG A 61 2.13 -2.24 -16.89
C ARG A 61 1.05 -2.35 -15.82
N GLY A 62 0.06 -1.47 -15.88
CA GLY A 62 -1.05 -1.42 -14.94
C GLY A 62 -0.78 -0.55 -13.71
N LEU A 63 -1.81 0.18 -13.29
CA LEU A 63 -1.77 1.11 -12.15
C LEU A 63 -1.48 0.39 -10.83
N THR A 64 -1.96 -0.84 -10.65
CA THR A 64 -1.77 -1.62 -9.42
C THR A 64 -0.30 -2.01 -9.23
N GLU A 65 0.35 -2.51 -10.28
CA GLU A 65 1.74 -2.97 -10.20
C GLU A 65 2.70 -1.80 -10.06
N VAL A 66 2.47 -0.71 -10.79
CA VAL A 66 3.24 0.53 -10.64
C VAL A 66 3.09 1.07 -9.20
N LYS A 67 1.87 1.05 -8.63
CA LYS A 67 1.65 1.52 -7.25
C LYS A 67 2.42 0.69 -6.22
N LYS A 68 2.43 -0.65 -6.35
CA LYS A 68 3.21 -1.53 -5.47
C LYS A 68 4.70 -1.20 -5.54
N TRP A 69 5.22 -1.02 -6.76
CA TRP A 69 6.63 -0.68 -6.96
C TRP A 69 7.01 0.67 -6.34
N TYR A 70 6.17 1.70 -6.55
CA TYR A 70 6.38 3.02 -5.92
C TYR A 70 6.34 2.95 -4.39
N LEU A 71 5.45 2.14 -3.81
CA LEU A 71 5.37 1.96 -2.36
C LEU A 71 6.70 1.44 -1.81
N VAL A 72 7.23 0.37 -2.38
CA VAL A 72 8.52 -0.22 -1.96
C VAL A 72 9.66 0.80 -2.11
N ARG A 73 9.68 1.54 -3.22
CA ARG A 73 10.70 2.55 -3.51
C ARG A 73 10.68 3.67 -2.46
N VAL A 74 9.50 4.25 -2.19
CA VAL A 74 9.32 5.31 -1.19
C VAL A 74 9.66 4.82 0.21
N MET A 75 9.24 3.61 0.57
CA MET A 75 9.60 2.99 1.86
C MET A 75 11.12 2.86 2.01
N GLY A 76 11.82 2.42 0.97
CA GLY A 76 13.29 2.34 0.99
C GLY A 76 13.96 3.71 1.19
N TYR A 77 13.46 4.75 0.52
CA TYR A 77 13.99 6.12 0.71
C TYR A 77 13.73 6.66 2.12
N ASN A 78 12.49 6.52 2.61
CA ASN A 78 12.12 6.98 3.95
C ASN A 78 12.92 6.24 5.02
N LEU A 79 13.12 4.93 4.86
CA LEU A 79 13.96 4.14 5.76
C LEU A 79 15.41 4.64 5.72
N GLY A 80 15.96 4.94 4.54
CA GLY A 80 17.31 5.51 4.42
C GLY A 80 17.48 6.86 5.13
N VAL A 81 16.44 7.71 5.14
CA VAL A 81 16.43 8.98 5.89
C VAL A 81 16.39 8.71 7.39
N ILE A 82 15.50 7.82 7.85
CA ILE A 82 15.37 7.46 9.27
C ILE A 82 16.69 6.85 9.79
N LEU A 83 17.29 5.93 9.05
CA LEU A 83 18.57 5.31 9.42
C LEU A 83 19.71 6.33 9.47
N ARG A 84 19.70 7.32 8.57
CA ARG A 84 20.69 8.40 8.59
C ARG A 84 20.53 9.29 9.81
N LEU A 85 19.29 9.58 10.22
CA LEU A 85 19.00 10.41 11.40
C LEU A 85 19.31 9.68 12.71
N LEU A 86 18.92 8.41 12.84
CA LEU A 86 19.08 7.66 14.08
C LEU A 86 20.49 7.13 14.28
N PHE A 87 21.14 6.66 13.20
CA PHE A 87 22.40 5.92 13.30
C PHE A 87 23.53 6.54 12.49
N GLY A 88 23.29 7.63 11.76
CA GLY A 88 24.26 8.16 10.79
C GLY A 88 24.48 7.25 9.57
N LEU A 89 23.71 6.17 9.44
CA LEU A 89 23.89 5.13 8.42
C LEU A 89 22.95 5.38 7.25
N SER A 90 23.50 5.44 6.04
CA SER A 90 22.71 5.73 4.83
C SER A 90 22.68 4.61 3.80
N LYS A 91 23.50 3.58 3.97
CA LYS A 91 23.61 2.45 3.03
C LYS A 91 23.32 1.14 3.76
N PRO A 92 22.50 0.23 3.21
CA PRO A 92 22.29 -1.09 3.81
C PRO A 92 23.62 -1.85 3.98
N ARG A 93 24.63 -1.53 3.16
CA ARG A 93 25.97 -2.13 3.25
C ARG A 93 26.79 -1.67 4.46
N SER A 94 26.49 -0.52 5.08
CA SER A 94 27.15 -0.09 6.33
C SER A 94 26.51 -0.72 7.57
N LEU A 95 25.32 -1.33 7.43
CA LEU A 95 24.66 -2.10 8.48
C LEU A 95 25.25 -3.50 8.65
N THR A 96 26.06 -4.03 7.72
CA THR A 96 26.55 -5.42 7.78
C THR A 96 27.31 -5.75 9.08
N ARG A 97 28.06 -4.78 9.63
CA ARG A 97 28.74 -4.94 10.93
C ARG A 97 27.78 -5.07 12.12
N VAL A 98 26.60 -4.47 12.05
CA VAL A 98 25.58 -4.49 13.13
C VAL A 98 24.52 -5.57 12.87
N ALA A 99 24.21 -5.84 11.59
CA ALA A 99 23.25 -6.82 11.13
C ALA A 99 23.67 -8.25 11.48
N GLY A 100 24.97 -8.54 11.48
CA GLY A 100 25.48 -9.82 11.99
C GLY A 100 25.07 -10.04 13.44
N LEU A 101 25.26 -9.04 14.31
CA LEU A 101 24.89 -9.12 15.72
C LEU A 101 23.37 -9.28 15.90
N PHE A 102 22.57 -8.51 15.17
CA PHE A 102 21.11 -8.67 15.18
C PHE A 102 20.65 -10.04 14.69
N TYR A 103 21.30 -10.60 13.65
CA TYR A 103 20.99 -11.93 13.13
C TYR A 103 21.32 -13.02 14.16
N PHE A 104 22.47 -12.94 14.83
CA PHE A 104 22.83 -13.89 15.89
C PHE A 104 21.85 -13.83 17.06
N ILE A 105 21.47 -12.63 17.53
CA ILE A 105 20.49 -12.46 18.60
C ILE A 105 19.11 -13.00 18.19
N PHE A 106 18.66 -12.71 16.97
CA PHE A 106 17.37 -13.17 16.49
C PHE A 106 17.33 -14.70 16.32
N ALA A 107 18.39 -15.28 15.76
CA ALA A 107 18.53 -16.73 15.63
C ALA A 107 18.62 -17.43 17.00
N SER A 108 19.33 -16.85 17.97
CA SER A 108 19.41 -17.41 19.32
C SER A 108 18.08 -17.36 20.04
N VAL A 109 17.32 -16.25 19.93
CA VAL A 109 15.98 -16.14 20.51
C VAL A 109 15.00 -17.09 19.82
N TYR A 110 15.04 -17.21 18.49
CA TYR A 110 14.20 -18.14 17.74
C TYR A 110 14.49 -19.60 18.11
N LEU A 111 15.77 -19.97 18.20
CA LEU A 111 16.18 -21.29 18.65
C LEU A 111 15.72 -21.56 20.08
N HIS A 112 15.85 -20.58 20.98
CA HIS A 112 15.39 -20.69 22.36
C HIS A 112 13.87 -20.84 22.43
N MET A 113 13.11 -20.09 21.64
CA MET A 113 11.65 -20.24 21.53
C MET A 113 11.28 -21.63 21.01
N MET A 114 11.89 -22.09 19.92
CA MET A 114 11.66 -23.43 19.37
C MET A 114 11.98 -24.55 20.36
N LEU A 115 13.02 -24.39 21.19
CA LEU A 115 13.36 -25.35 22.24
C LEU A 115 12.33 -25.35 23.38
N LEU A 116 11.86 -24.17 23.81
CA LEU A 116 10.80 -24.06 24.83
C LEU A 116 9.46 -24.63 24.33
N PHE A 117 9.06 -24.32 23.09
CA PHE A 117 7.86 -24.91 22.47
C PHE A 117 8.02 -26.43 22.22
N GLY A 118 9.22 -26.89 21.87
CA GLY A 118 9.54 -28.31 21.72
C GLY A 118 9.56 -29.10 23.04
N GLN A 119 9.84 -28.43 24.17
CA GLN A 119 9.73 -29.01 25.52
C GLN A 119 8.27 -29.09 25.98
N MET A 120 7.46 -28.06 25.70
CA MET A 120 6.02 -28.08 25.96
C MET A 120 5.28 -29.20 25.19
N GLY A 121 5.70 -29.48 23.94
CA GLY A 121 5.15 -30.58 23.13
C GLY A 121 5.57 -32.01 23.57
N ARG A 122 6.53 -32.14 24.50
CA ARG A 122 6.90 -33.43 25.12
C ARG A 122 6.11 -33.70 26.41
N GLN A 123 5.80 -32.66 27.19
CA GLN A 123 4.97 -32.80 28.39
C GLN A 123 3.48 -33.07 28.07
N MET A 124 2.97 -32.54 26.95
CA MET A 124 1.55 -32.69 26.60
C MET A 124 1.18 -34.09 26.06
N ARG A 125 2.13 -35.04 25.99
CA ARG A 125 1.92 -36.41 25.49
C ARG A 125 1.56 -37.43 26.58
N LEU A 126 1.38 -37.01 27.84
CA LEU A 126 1.06 -37.91 28.95
C LEU A 126 -0.37 -37.78 29.52
N VAL A 127 -1.20 -36.86 29.02
CA VAL A 127 -2.59 -36.73 29.50
C VAL A 127 -3.55 -36.54 28.34
N THR A 128 -3.97 -37.65 27.73
CA THR A 128 -5.35 -37.86 27.25
C THR A 128 -5.54 -39.35 26.94
N PRO A 129 -6.32 -40.10 27.73
CA PRO A 129 -6.83 -41.38 27.30
C PRO A 129 -8.03 -41.18 26.36
N LEU A 130 -8.03 -41.96 25.28
CA LEU A 130 -9.16 -42.65 24.68
C LEU A 130 -10.54 -41.96 24.70
N SER A 131 -10.88 -41.29 23.60
CA SER A 131 -12.18 -41.50 22.94
C SER A 131 -12.09 -41.00 21.49
N GLN A 132 -11.89 -41.94 20.57
CA GLN A 132 -12.39 -41.78 19.21
C GLN A 132 -13.91 -41.75 19.32
N ASP A 133 -14.54 -40.77 18.69
CA ASP A 133 -15.80 -40.91 17.93
C ASP A 133 -16.36 -39.53 17.63
N PHE A 134 -16.14 -39.05 16.40
CA PHE A 134 -17.22 -38.62 15.51
C PHE A 134 -16.64 -38.22 14.15
N THR A 135 -16.61 -39.16 13.22
CA THR A 135 -16.81 -38.84 11.81
C THR A 135 -18.20 -38.22 11.67
N SER A 136 -18.31 -36.90 11.53
CA SER A 136 -19.43 -36.32 10.77
C SER A 136 -19.30 -34.81 10.63
N CYS A 137 -19.44 -34.34 9.40
CA CYS A 137 -20.01 -33.05 9.04
C CYS A 137 -19.31 -31.80 9.61
N ARG A 138 -18.54 -31.11 8.76
CA ARG A 138 -19.08 -29.98 7.98
C ARG A 138 -17.90 -29.22 7.35
N ARG A 139 -17.96 -29.13 6.03
CA ARG A 139 -17.25 -28.17 5.18
C ARG A 139 -17.42 -26.76 5.76
N ILE A 140 -16.41 -26.24 6.46
CA ILE A 140 -16.32 -24.83 6.82
C ILE A 140 -15.21 -24.22 5.97
N ARG A 141 -15.66 -23.50 4.95
CA ARG A 141 -14.91 -22.52 4.19
C ARG A 141 -14.45 -21.44 5.17
N LEU A 142 -13.15 -21.40 5.49
CA LEU A 142 -12.60 -20.28 6.24
C LEU A 142 -12.58 -19.03 5.34
N PRO A 143 -12.97 -17.86 5.87
CA PRO A 143 -13.17 -16.65 5.09
C PRO A 143 -11.82 -16.07 4.65
N GLN A 144 -11.79 -15.60 3.40
CA GLN A 144 -10.71 -14.73 2.93
C GLN A 144 -10.78 -13.40 3.68
N ILE A 145 -10.05 -13.32 4.80
CA ILE A 145 -9.78 -12.05 5.48
C ILE A 145 -8.64 -11.38 4.71
N PHE A 146 -8.98 -10.83 3.54
CA PHE A 146 -8.44 -9.60 2.95
C PHE A 146 -9.18 -9.35 1.62
N ASP A 147 -10.51 -9.28 1.69
CA ASP A 147 -11.28 -8.58 0.67
C ASP A 147 -10.92 -7.10 0.80
N GLY A 148 -10.04 -6.66 -0.11
CA GLY A 148 -9.86 -5.24 -0.39
C GLY A 148 -11.21 -4.69 -0.81
N GLN A 149 -11.88 -4.00 0.13
CA GLN A 149 -13.15 -3.36 -0.13
C GLN A 149 -13.03 -2.47 -1.36
N SER A 150 -13.86 -2.83 -2.33
CA SER A 150 -14.41 -1.98 -3.37
C SER A 150 -14.73 -0.59 -2.82
N SER A 151 -14.02 0.43 -3.31
CA SER A 151 -14.67 1.72 -3.48
C SER A 151 -15.72 1.51 -4.56
N GLU A 152 -16.99 1.51 -4.15
CA GLU A 152 -18.10 1.85 -5.04
C GLU A 152 -17.66 3.02 -5.91
N LYS A 153 -17.89 2.87 -7.22
CA LYS A 153 -17.70 3.95 -8.18
C LYS A 153 -18.84 4.94 -7.94
N PRO A 154 -18.60 6.17 -7.45
CA PRO A 154 -19.54 7.23 -7.76
C PRO A 154 -19.52 7.42 -9.28
N ALA A 155 -20.72 7.44 -9.85
CA ALA A 155 -20.97 7.79 -11.23
C ALA A 155 -20.18 9.04 -11.66
N CYS A 156 -19.76 9.03 -12.92
CA CYS A 156 -19.20 10.17 -13.66
C CYS A 156 -17.70 10.46 -13.45
N ALA A 157 -16.84 9.62 -14.04
CA ALA A 157 -15.52 10.06 -14.47
C ALA A 157 -15.68 11.14 -15.56
N THR A 158 -15.52 12.39 -15.14
CA THR A 158 -15.34 13.52 -16.05
C THR A 158 -13.89 13.49 -16.52
N GLY A 159 -13.71 13.40 -17.85
CA GLY A 159 -12.43 13.19 -18.50
C GLY A 159 -11.36 14.25 -18.25
N CYS A 160 -10.12 13.81 -18.45
CA CYS A 160 -9.10 14.61 -19.10
C CYS A 160 -9.26 14.43 -20.62
#